data_AF-A0A2H3CMG7-F1
#
_entry.id   AF-A0A2H3CMG7-F1
#
_cell.length_a   1.000
_cell.length_b   1.000
_cell.length_c   1.000
_cell.angle_alpha   90.00
_cell.angle_beta   90.00
_cell.angle_gamma   90.00
#
_symmetry.space_group_name_H-M   'P 1'
#
loop_
_entity.id
_entity.type
_entity.pdbx_description
1 polymer ?
#
loop_
_entity_poly.entity_id
_entity_poly.type
_entity_poly.pdbx_seq_one_letter_code
_entity_poly.pdbx_strand_id
1 'polypeptide(L)'
;MGDVPTWNGDPDTIVSWILKVNDLAAMSDSVFQDLGRIVPKRLSGDADKWFYSLPLQYRLDLERNWATLREGITDYYMNRRWWERQKDRARSATYRQPGQARETPSEYYIRKSELLNTAFSLTDSEMISQVMDG
;
A
#
# COMPACT_ATOMS: atom_id res chain seq x y z
N MET A 1 10.92 -8.71 -15.92
CA MET A 1 9.90 -7.66 -16.20
C MET A 1 8.47 -8.13 -15.90
N GLY A 2 8.23 -9.43 -15.72
CA GLY A 2 6.98 -9.97 -15.14
C GLY A 2 6.86 -9.82 -13.62
N ASP A 3 7.93 -9.34 -12.97
CA ASP A 3 8.09 -9.31 -11.51
C ASP A 3 7.48 -8.07 -10.85
N VAL A 4 7.09 -7.05 -11.63
CA VAL A 4 6.42 -5.86 -11.09
C VAL A 4 4.96 -6.21 -10.74
N PRO A 5 4.55 -6.06 -9.46
CA PRO A 5 3.22 -6.43 -9.02
C PRO A 5 2.17 -5.48 -9.60
N THR A 6 1.00 -6.03 -9.92
CA THR A 6 -0.17 -5.25 -10.36
C THR A 6 -0.94 -4.70 -9.17
N TRP A 7 -1.59 -3.55 -9.34
CA TRP A 7 -2.51 -3.00 -8.34
C TRP A 7 -3.75 -2.43 -9.00
N ASN A 8 -4.91 -2.68 -8.40
CA ASN A 8 -6.22 -2.39 -8.98
C ASN A 8 -6.85 -1.07 -8.48
N GLY A 9 -6.17 -0.35 -7.59
CA GLY A 9 -6.70 0.85 -6.95
C GLY A 9 -7.36 0.60 -5.59
N ASP A 10 -7.33 -0.63 -5.07
CA ASP A 10 -7.84 -0.94 -3.73
C ASP A 10 -6.97 -0.27 -2.66
N PRO A 11 -7.50 0.74 -1.94
CA PRO A 11 -6.73 1.46 -0.93
C PRO A 11 -6.33 0.59 0.27
N ASP A 12 -6.96 -0.56 0.49
CA ASP A 12 -6.61 -1.45 1.60
C ASP A 12 -5.38 -2.31 1.29
N THR A 13 -4.98 -2.41 0.02
CA THR A 13 -3.79 -3.17 -0.42
C THR A 13 -2.64 -2.28 -0.89
N ILE A 14 -2.83 -0.96 -0.88
CA ILE A 14 -1.85 0.01 -1.43
C ILE A 14 -0.50 -0.04 -0.71
N VAL A 15 -0.49 -0.17 0.63
CA VAL A 15 0.75 -0.16 1.42
C VAL A 15 1.58 -1.41 1.13
N SER A 16 0.98 -2.59 1.18
CA SER A 16 1.68 -3.84 0.89
C SER A 16 2.16 -3.91 -0.56
N TRP A 17 1.41 -3.32 -1.50
CA TRP A 17 1.84 -3.16 -2.88
C TRP A 17 3.03 -2.19 -3.03
N ILE A 18 2.98 -1.02 -2.40
CA ILE A 18 4.09 -0.04 -2.42
C ILE A 18 5.38 -0.65 -1.86
N LEU A 19 5.30 -1.42 -0.76
CA LEU A 19 6.47 -2.08 -0.18
C LEU A 19 7.15 -3.04 -1.17
N LYS A 20 6.37 -3.86 -1.88
CA LYS A 20 6.91 -4.75 -2.91
C LYS A 20 7.58 -4.00 -4.06
N VAL A 21 7.03 -2.84 -4.46
CA VAL A 21 7.66 -2.01 -5.51
C VAL A 21 8.91 -1.30 -4.97
N ASN A 22 8.93 -0.88 -3.70
CA ASN A 22 10.12 -0.32 -3.05
C ASN A 22 11.28 -1.34 -3.03
N ASP A 23 11.00 -2.61 -2.74
CA ASP A 23 12.02 -3.67 -2.75
C ASP A 23 12.66 -3.82 -4.14
N LEU A 24 11.86 -3.76 -5.21
CA LEU A 24 12.36 -3.74 -6.58
C LEU A 24 13.19 -2.47 -6.85
N ALA A 25 12.69 -1.31 -6.43
CA ALA A 25 13.35 -0.04 -6.63
C ALA A 25 14.73 0.02 -5.94
N ALA A 26 14.89 -0.65 -4.81
CA ALA A 26 16.15 -0.73 -4.07
C ALA A 26 17.23 -1.58 -4.76
N MET A 27 16.88 -2.35 -5.81
CA MET A 27 17.84 -3.23 -6.49
C MET A 27 18.93 -2.45 -7.25
N SER A 28 18.58 -1.31 -7.86
CA SER A 28 19.53 -0.43 -8.53
C SER A 28 18.87 0.89 -8.94
N ASP A 29 19.68 1.93 -9.18
CA ASP A 29 19.22 3.21 -9.72
C ASP A 29 18.52 3.06 -11.07
N SER A 30 18.98 2.16 -11.93
CA SER A 30 18.33 1.90 -13.21
C SER A 30 16.90 1.37 -13.02
N VAL A 31 16.74 0.39 -12.12
CA VAL A 31 15.41 -0.17 -11.81
C VAL A 31 14.51 0.91 -11.21
N PHE A 32 15.03 1.74 -10.30
CA PHE A 32 14.30 2.86 -9.72
C PHE A 32 13.77 3.84 -10.79
N GLN A 33 14.57 4.17 -11.81
CA GLN A 33 14.13 5.01 -12.93
C GLN A 33 13.09 4.29 -13.80
N ASP A 34 13.38 3.05 -14.20
CA ASP A 34 12.51 2.27 -15.09
C ASP A 34 11.13 2.01 -14.50
N LEU A 35 11.04 1.83 -13.18
CA LEU A 35 9.76 1.63 -12.47
C LEU A 35 8.78 2.79 -12.69
N GLY A 36 9.26 4.03 -12.87
CA GLY A 36 8.39 5.17 -13.21
C GLY A 36 7.56 4.92 -14.47
N ARG A 37 8.11 4.22 -15.46
CA ARG A 37 7.44 3.92 -16.74
C ARG A 37 6.76 2.55 -16.78
N ILE A 38 7.23 1.62 -15.95
CA ILE A 38 6.73 0.24 -15.94
C ILE A 38 5.48 0.12 -15.08
N VAL A 39 5.48 0.72 -13.88
CA VAL A 39 4.38 0.61 -12.92
C VAL A 39 3.02 1.06 -13.51
N PRO A 40 2.92 2.17 -14.25
CA PRO A 40 1.63 2.58 -14.84
C PRO A 40 1.01 1.53 -15.76
N LYS A 41 1.84 0.77 -16.48
CA LYS A 41 1.41 -0.31 -17.38
C LYS A 41 0.94 -1.57 -16.63
N ARG A 42 1.15 -1.61 -15.31
CA ARG A 42 0.78 -2.70 -14.41
C ARG A 42 -0.38 -2.32 -13.49
N LEU A 43 -0.85 -1.08 -13.55
CA LEU A 43 -2.10 -0.68 -12.91
C LEU A 43 -3.27 -1.38 -13.61
N SER A 44 -4.32 -1.63 -12.86
CA SER A 44 -5.58 -2.17 -13.37
C SER A 44 -6.74 -1.51 -12.63
N GLY A 45 -7.97 -1.84 -13.02
CA GLY A 45 -9.17 -1.38 -12.30
C GLY A 45 -9.24 0.15 -12.19
N ASP A 46 -9.45 0.65 -10.98
CA ASP A 46 -9.62 2.08 -10.73
C ASP A 46 -8.28 2.82 -10.70
N ALA A 47 -7.16 2.14 -10.39
CA ALA A 47 -5.82 2.73 -10.51
C ALA A 47 -5.48 3.08 -11.96
N ASP A 48 -5.80 2.20 -12.90
CA ASP A 48 -5.58 2.43 -14.33
C ASP A 48 -6.42 3.62 -14.83
N LYS A 49 -7.72 3.62 -14.52
CA LYS A 49 -8.63 4.72 -14.88
C LYS A 49 -8.17 6.06 -14.30
N TRP A 50 -7.76 6.07 -13.03
CA TRP A 50 -7.22 7.26 -12.39
C TRP A 50 -5.99 7.76 -13.14
N PHE A 51 -5.00 6.91 -13.38
CA PHE A 51 -3.76 7.32 -14.03
C PHE A 51 -4.04 7.93 -15.39
N TYR A 52 -4.83 7.27 -16.24
CA TYR A 52 -5.15 7.77 -17.59
C TYR A 52 -6.16 8.94 -17.62
N SER A 53 -6.81 9.26 -16.50
CA SER A 53 -7.59 10.50 -16.37
C SER A 53 -6.71 11.75 -16.21
N LEU A 54 -5.44 11.56 -15.83
CA LEU A 54 -4.49 12.67 -15.61
C LEU A 54 -4.02 13.29 -16.94
N PRO A 55 -3.79 14.63 -16.97
CA PRO A 55 -3.19 15.29 -18.12
C PRO A 55 -1.87 14.64 -18.52
N LEU A 56 -1.60 14.56 -19.83
CA LEU A 56 -0.39 13.91 -20.37
C LEU A 56 0.88 14.47 -19.74
N GLN A 57 0.99 15.80 -19.63
CA GLN A 57 2.18 16.42 -19.05
C GLN A 57 2.42 15.98 -17.60
N TYR A 58 1.35 15.90 -16.81
CA TYR A 58 1.44 15.45 -15.42
C TYR A 58 1.84 13.97 -15.34
N ARG A 59 1.31 13.11 -16.22
CA ARG A 59 1.77 11.71 -16.30
C ARG A 59 3.25 11.60 -16.63
N LEU A 60 3.76 12.38 -17.57
CA LEU A 60 5.18 12.39 -17.91
C LEU A 60 6.06 12.82 -16.72
N ASP A 61 5.57 13.72 -15.87
CA ASP A 61 6.25 14.11 -14.64
C ASP A 61 6.24 12.99 -13.59
N LEU A 62 5.12 12.28 -13.43
CA LEU A 62 5.03 11.11 -12.56
C LEU A 62 5.94 9.97 -13.05
N GLU A 63 6.00 9.72 -14.35
CA GLU A 63 6.78 8.64 -14.98
C GLU A 63 8.31 8.82 -14.94
N ARG A 64 8.82 9.90 -14.34
CA ARG A 64 10.27 10.18 -14.25
C ARG A 64 11.03 9.08 -13.53
N ASN A 65 10.53 8.63 -12.38
CA ASN A 65 11.08 7.52 -11.61
C ASN A 65 10.05 7.01 -10.60
N TRP A 66 10.42 6.00 -9.82
CA TRP A 66 9.53 5.46 -8.80
C TRP A 66 9.13 6.47 -7.73
N ALA A 67 10.02 7.36 -7.28
CA ALA A 67 9.68 8.31 -6.22
C ALA A 67 8.58 9.30 -6.65
N THR A 68 8.70 9.88 -7.85
CA THR A 68 7.69 10.82 -8.39
C THR A 68 6.35 10.14 -8.60
N LEU A 69 6.35 8.90 -9.11
CA LEU A 69 5.12 8.14 -9.31
C LEU A 69 4.47 7.77 -7.97
N ARG A 70 5.28 7.30 -7.01
CA ARG A 70 4.80 6.92 -5.67
C ARG A 70 4.16 8.11 -4.99
N GLU A 71 4.78 9.29 -5.03
CA GLU A 71 4.23 10.52 -4.46
C GLU A 71 2.84 10.83 -5.05
N GLY A 72 2.70 10.84 -6.37
CA GLY A 72 1.39 11.09 -7.01
C GLY A 72 0.32 10.05 -6.65
N ILE A 73 0.70 8.77 -6.51
CA ILE A 73 -0.20 7.71 -6.05
C ILE A 73 -0.63 7.94 -4.60
N THR A 74 0.33 8.23 -3.70
CA THR A 74 0.04 8.43 -2.28
C THR A 74 -0.78 9.69 -2.04
N ASP A 75 -0.54 10.77 -2.78
CA ASP A 75 -1.29 12.02 -2.65
C ASP A 75 -2.78 11.84 -3.01
N TYR A 76 -3.06 11.03 -4.03
CA TYR A 76 -4.44 10.77 -4.45
C TYR A 76 -5.14 9.77 -3.52
N TYR A 77 -4.51 8.60 -3.27
CA TYR A 77 -5.16 7.48 -2.60
C TYR A 77 -5.04 7.49 -1.07
N MET A 78 -3.97 8.06 -0.52
CA MET A 78 -3.69 8.10 0.93
C MET A 78 -4.02 9.48 1.52
N ASN A 79 -5.16 10.04 1.14
CA ASN A 79 -5.66 11.29 1.68
C ASN A 79 -6.12 11.14 3.15
N ARG A 80 -6.50 12.26 3.79
CA ARG A 80 -6.93 12.28 5.19
C ARG A 80 -8.00 11.24 5.54
N ARG A 81 -8.99 11.03 4.66
CA ARG A 81 -10.07 10.07 4.90
C ARG A 81 -9.56 8.63 4.89
N TRP A 82 -8.57 8.35 4.04
CA TRP A 82 -7.91 7.06 4.04
C TRP A 82 -7.18 6.81 5.37
N TRP A 83 -6.43 7.80 5.86
CA TRP A 83 -5.74 7.70 7.15
C TRP A 83 -6.69 7.46 8.33
N GLU A 84 -7.80 8.20 8.39
CA GLU A 84 -8.83 8.02 9.41
C GLU A 84 -9.39 6.58 9.36
N ARG A 85 -9.71 6.07 8.16
CA ARG A 85 -10.17 4.70 7.98
C ARG A 85 -9.15 3.66 8.43
N GLN A 86 -7.86 3.82 8.09
CA GLN A 86 -6.84 2.85 8.50
C GLN A 86 -6.66 2.82 10.02
N LYS A 87 -6.74 3.98 10.70
CA LYS A 87 -6.72 4.04 12.17
C LYS A 87 -7.90 3.31 12.79
N ASP A 88 -9.10 3.52 12.25
CA ASP A 88 -10.31 2.86 12.75
C ASP A 88 -10.24 1.35 12.54
N ARG A 89 -9.83 0.89 11.35
CA ARG A 89 -9.63 -0.54 11.04
C ARG A 89 -8.59 -1.18 11.95
N ALA A 90 -7.46 -0.51 12.17
CA ALA A 90 -6.41 -1.01 13.04
C ALA A 90 -6.90 -1.16 14.49
N ARG A 91 -7.68 -0.20 14.99
CA ARG A 91 -8.26 -0.26 16.34
C ARG A 91 -9.36 -1.30 16.49
N SER A 92 -10.25 -1.42 15.50
CA SER A 92 -11.41 -2.31 15.57
C SER A 92 -11.12 -3.75 15.16
N ALA A 93 -9.95 -4.04 14.60
CA ALA A 93 -9.58 -5.38 14.18
C ALA A 93 -9.45 -6.31 15.40
N THR A 94 -10.16 -7.44 15.36
CA THR A 94 -10.15 -8.47 16.41
C THR A 94 -9.93 -9.86 15.82
N TYR A 95 -9.51 -10.80 16.66
CA TYR A 95 -9.31 -12.18 16.25
C TYR A 95 -10.63 -12.81 15.78
N ARG A 96 -10.62 -13.44 14.60
CA ARG A 96 -11.80 -14.10 14.00
C ARG A 96 -13.03 -13.19 13.88
N GLN A 97 -12.80 -11.92 13.60
CA GLN A 97 -13.86 -10.96 13.26
C GLN A 97 -14.73 -11.47 12.08
N PRO A 98 -15.94 -10.92 11.87
CA PRO A 98 -16.76 -11.27 10.71
C PRO A 98 -15.97 -11.20 9.40
N GLY A 99 -16.07 -12.26 8.58
CA GLY A 99 -15.28 -12.44 7.35
C GLY A 99 -13.93 -13.13 7.54
N GLN A 100 -13.43 -13.25 8.78
CA GLN A 100 -12.18 -13.91 9.15
C GLN A 100 -12.39 -15.07 10.14
N ALA A 101 -13.58 -15.69 10.15
CA ALA A 101 -13.97 -16.65 11.19
C ALA A 101 -13.04 -17.87 11.34
N ARG A 102 -12.27 -18.21 10.30
CA ARG A 102 -11.31 -19.33 10.27
C ARG A 102 -9.86 -18.90 10.44
N GLU A 103 -9.62 -17.61 10.70
CA GLU A 103 -8.29 -17.07 10.91
C GLU A 103 -7.57 -17.80 12.05
N THR A 104 -6.32 -18.17 11.79
CA THR A 104 -5.39 -18.71 12.76
C THR A 104 -4.74 -17.58 13.56
N PRO A 105 -4.19 -17.86 14.77
CA PRO A 105 -3.52 -16.83 15.56
C PRO A 105 -2.38 -16.13 14.80
N SER A 106 -1.63 -16.86 13.98
CA SER A 106 -0.54 -16.29 13.17
C SER A 106 -1.05 -15.37 12.07
N GLU A 107 -2.12 -15.75 11.36
CA GLU A 107 -2.76 -14.91 10.34
C GLU A 107 -3.33 -13.63 10.97
N TYR A 108 -3.92 -13.74 12.16
CA TYR A 108 -4.40 -12.60 12.92
C TYR A 108 -3.28 -11.64 13.30
N TYR A 109 -2.19 -12.17 13.87
CA TYR A 109 -1.02 -11.39 14.22
C TYR A 109 -0.49 -10.62 13.00
N ILE A 110 -0.32 -11.30 11.85
CA ILE A 110 0.15 -10.67 10.61
C ILE A 110 -0.81 -9.55 10.19
N ARG A 111 -2.12 -9.84 10.07
CA ARG A 111 -3.12 -8.85 9.64
C ARG A 111 -3.20 -7.64 10.58
N LYS A 112 -3.24 -7.88 11.89
CA LYS A 112 -3.33 -6.81 12.89
C LYS A 112 -2.05 -5.98 12.90
N SER A 113 -0.88 -6.60 12.78
CA SER A 113 0.41 -5.90 12.74
C SER A 113 0.55 -5.05 11.48
N GLU A 114 0.12 -5.54 10.31
CA GLU A 114 0.09 -4.76 9.06
C GLU A 114 -0.80 -3.51 9.17
N LEU A 115 -1.99 -3.65 9.78
CA LEU A 115 -2.89 -2.52 10.03
C LEU A 115 -2.27 -1.50 11.00
N LEU A 116 -1.64 -1.97 12.08
CA LEU A 116 -0.99 -1.11 13.08
C LEU A 116 0.22 -0.37 12.52
N ASN A 117 1.11 -1.07 11.81
CA ASN A 117 2.28 -0.47 11.13
C ASN A 117 1.89 0.54 10.06
N THR A 118 0.75 0.30 9.41
CA THR A 118 0.21 1.26 8.46
C THR A 118 -0.29 2.51 9.17
N ALA A 119 -1.06 2.37 10.25
CA ALA A 119 -1.80 3.48 10.85
C ALA A 119 -1.04 4.27 11.93
N PHE A 120 -0.01 3.68 12.54
CA PHE A 120 0.68 4.20 13.72
C PHE A 120 2.19 3.94 13.64
N SER A 121 2.97 4.76 14.35
CA SER A 121 4.37 4.48 14.66
C SER A 121 4.41 3.93 16.07
N LEU A 122 4.51 2.61 16.19
CA LEU A 122 4.55 1.88 17.47
C LEU A 122 5.90 1.19 17.63
N THR A 123 6.34 1.04 18.87
CA THR A 123 7.40 0.10 19.24
C THR A 123 6.88 -1.34 19.18
N ASP A 124 7.79 -2.32 19.11
CA ASP A 124 7.42 -3.75 19.10
C ASP A 124 6.59 -4.14 20.33
N SER A 125 6.92 -3.61 21.51
CA SER A 125 6.17 -3.85 22.76
C SER A 125 4.74 -3.29 22.69
N GLU A 126 4.57 -2.08 22.15
CA GLU A 126 3.25 -1.47 21.96
C GLU A 126 2.44 -2.22 20.91
N MET A 127 3.07 -2.71 19.85
CA MET A 127 2.43 -3.54 18.83
C MET A 127 1.94 -4.85 19.44
N ILE A 128 2.79 -5.56 20.19
CA ILE A 128 2.40 -6.81 20.85
C ILE A 128 1.22 -6.56 21.80
N SER A 129 1.27 -5.50 22.63
CA SER A 129 0.14 -5.15 23.51
C SER A 129 -1.15 -4.97 22.71
N GLN A 130 -1.12 -4.16 21.65
CA GLN A 130 -2.30 -3.89 20.81
C GLN A 130 -2.85 -5.13 20.09
N VAL A 131 -1.99 -6.10 19.76
CA VAL A 131 -2.44 -7.38 19.19
C VAL A 131 -3.06 -8.27 20.27
N MET A 132 -2.51 -8.27 21.48
CA MET A 132 -3.01 -9.07 22.60
C MET A 132 -4.33 -8.54 23.17
N ASP A 133 -4.59 -7.23 23.04
CA ASP A 133 -5.78 -6.55 23.55
C ASP A 133 -7.04 -6.76 22.67
N GLY A 134 -6.95 -7.50 21.54
CA GLY A 134 -8.06 -7.70 20.60
C GLY A 134 -8.07 -9.03 19.86
#